data_AF-A0A1H9QYJ6-F1
#
_entry.id   AF-A0A1H9QYJ6-F1
#
_cell.length_a   1.000
_cell.length_b   1.000
_cell.length_c   1.000
_cell.angle_alpha   90.00
_cell.angle_beta   90.00
_cell.angle_gamma   90.00
#
_symmetry.space_group_name_H-M   'P 1'
#
loop_
_entity.id
_entity.type
_entity.pdbx_description
1 polymer ?
#
loop_
_entity_poly.entity_id
_entity_poly.type
_entity_poly.pdbx_seq_one_letter_code
_entity_poly.pdbx_strand_id
1 'polypeptide(L)'
;MMLVPAGLNLARETELARILLERLARRRAKQVQTRSDEALMARALQLRDSYLPQVPVPAQVRWSGDQITRWGSCTSADASIRISTQLCAMPQWVIDHVLMHEMVHLVHADHGTGFHELLAACPFTERARGFLEGWAMATSTPPDGGQDLLPGS
;
A
#
# COMPACT_ATOMS: atom_id res chain seq x y z
N MET A 1 -14.00 -27.12 45.54
CA MET A 1 -14.73 -25.94 45.06
C MET A 1 -13.81 -24.73 45.26
N MET A 2 -13.16 -24.24 44.20
CA MET A 2 -12.17 -23.16 44.29
C MET A 2 -12.91 -21.82 44.28
N LEU A 3 -12.79 -21.06 45.37
CA LEU A 3 -13.45 -19.77 45.58
C LEU A 3 -12.55 -18.65 45.02
N VAL A 4 -13.01 -17.93 44.00
CA VAL A 4 -12.33 -16.72 43.49
C VAL A 4 -12.93 -15.50 44.20
N PRO A 5 -12.15 -14.64 44.90
CA PRO A 5 -12.70 -13.48 45.61
C PRO A 5 -13.02 -12.32 44.64
N ALA A 6 -14.24 -11.80 44.73
CA ALA A 6 -14.79 -10.77 43.83
C ALA A 6 -14.17 -9.35 43.93
N GLY A 7 -13.24 -9.10 44.85
CA GLY A 7 -12.62 -7.78 45.06
C GLY A 7 -11.24 -7.59 44.41
N LEU A 8 -10.59 -8.67 43.96
CA LEU A 8 -9.23 -8.66 43.38
C LEU A 8 -9.20 -8.51 41.86
N ASN A 9 -10.38 -8.50 41.21
CA ASN A 9 -10.51 -8.52 39.76
C ASN A 9 -10.62 -7.13 39.12
N LEU A 10 -11.36 -6.21 39.74
CA LEU A 10 -11.69 -4.92 39.11
C LEU A 10 -10.45 -4.07 38.78
N ALA A 11 -9.45 -4.04 39.68
CA ALA A 11 -8.21 -3.29 39.47
C ALA A 11 -7.26 -3.92 38.43
N ARG A 12 -7.31 -5.26 38.25
CA ARG A 12 -6.56 -5.95 37.19
C ARG A 12 -7.27 -5.84 35.84
N GLU A 13 -8.60 -5.91 35.86
CA GLU A 13 -9.46 -5.73 34.70
C GLU A 13 -9.34 -4.31 34.14
N THR A 14 -9.32 -3.27 34.99
CA THR A 14 -9.07 -1.90 34.54
C THR A 14 -7.67 -1.71 33.96
N GLU A 15 -6.65 -2.32 34.55
CA GLU A 15 -5.28 -2.24 34.02
C GLU A 15 -5.13 -2.98 32.68
N LEU A 16 -5.74 -4.15 32.53
CA LEU A 16 -5.80 -4.87 31.27
C LEU A 16 -6.56 -4.09 30.20
N ALA A 17 -7.71 -3.52 30.55
CA ALA A 17 -8.49 -2.67 29.66
C ALA A 17 -7.67 -1.47 29.19
N ARG A 18 -6.94 -0.80 30.10
CA ARG A 18 -6.03 0.31 29.78
C ARG A 18 -4.95 -0.11 28.78
N ILE A 19 -4.26 -1.23 29.03
CA ILE A 19 -3.21 -1.75 28.14
C ILE A 19 -3.77 -2.09 26.76
N LEU A 20 -4.95 -2.72 26.69
CA LEU A 20 -5.60 -3.07 25.43
C LEU A 20 -6.03 -1.81 24.66
N LEU A 21 -6.65 -0.84 25.34
CA LEU A 21 -7.03 0.44 24.75
C LEU A 21 -5.82 1.19 24.20
N GLU A 22 -4.72 1.23 24.95
CA GLU A 22 -3.48 1.84 24.46
C GLU A 22 -2.90 1.09 23.25
N ARG A 23 -2.92 -0.25 23.25
CA ARG A 23 -2.46 -1.04 22.09
C ARG A 23 -3.33 -0.77 20.87
N LEU A 24 -4.65 -0.67 21.04
CA LEU A 24 -5.59 -0.33 19.97
C LEU A 24 -5.38 1.11 19.49
N ALA A 25 -5.19 2.07 20.40
CA ALA A 25 -4.89 3.46 20.06
C ALA A 25 -3.57 3.58 19.29
N ARG A 26 -2.50 2.89 19.74
CA ARG A 26 -1.22 2.81 19.02
C ARG A 26 -1.37 2.17 17.64
N ARG A 27 -2.13 1.09 17.52
CA ARG A 27 -2.44 0.45 16.22
C ARG A 27 -3.20 1.40 15.30
N ARG A 28 -4.22 2.09 15.80
CA ARG A 28 -5.01 3.07 15.04
C ARG A 28 -4.15 4.27 14.63
N ALA A 29 -3.34 4.81 15.53
CA ALA A 29 -2.42 5.91 15.22
C ALA A 29 -1.40 5.51 14.15
N LYS A 30 -0.81 4.32 14.27
CA LYS A 30 0.08 3.75 13.25
C LYS A 30 -0.65 3.58 11.91
N GLN A 31 -1.88 3.07 11.92
CA GLN A 31 -2.69 2.87 10.72
C GLN A 31 -3.09 4.18 10.04
N VAL A 32 -3.47 5.20 10.82
CA VAL A 32 -3.77 6.55 10.33
C VAL A 32 -2.51 7.18 9.74
N GLN A 33 -1.37 7.06 10.44
CA GLN A 33 -0.10 7.57 9.95
C GLN A 33 0.30 6.90 8.63
N THR A 34 0.23 5.56 8.52
CA THR A 34 0.52 4.86 7.24
C THR A 34 -0.41 5.22 6.08
N ARG A 35 -1.54 5.89 6.35
CA ARG A 35 -2.56 6.25 5.37
C ARG A 35 -2.63 7.77 5.10
N SER A 36 -1.69 8.56 5.60
CA SER A 36 -1.58 9.96 5.21
C SER A 36 -0.81 10.11 3.89
N ASP A 37 -1.04 11.20 3.16
CA ASP A 37 -0.29 11.50 1.93
C ASP A 37 1.20 11.69 2.23
N GLU A 38 1.54 12.28 3.38
CA GLU A 38 2.94 12.48 3.81
C GLU A 38 3.64 11.14 4.04
N ALA A 39 2.97 10.18 4.68
CA ALA A 39 3.55 8.86 4.88
C ALA A 39 3.65 8.07 3.58
N LEU A 40 2.68 8.23 2.67
CA LEU A 40 2.71 7.61 1.36
C LEU A 40 3.89 8.16 0.53
N MET A 41 4.09 9.48 0.52
CA MET A 41 5.24 10.14 -0.09
C MET A 41 6.55 9.69 0.55
N ALA A 42 6.65 9.67 1.89
CA ALA A 42 7.83 9.20 2.59
C ALA A 42 8.16 7.73 2.23
N ARG A 43 7.13 6.88 2.09
CA ARG A 43 7.31 5.49 1.67
C ARG A 43 7.78 5.38 0.23
N ALA A 44 7.22 6.17 -0.68
CA ALA A 44 7.66 6.22 -2.08
C ALA A 44 9.14 6.60 -2.20
N LEU A 45 9.58 7.62 -1.46
CA LEU A 45 11.00 8.03 -1.41
C LEU A 45 11.90 6.90 -0.92
N GLN A 46 11.53 6.21 0.16
CA GLN A 46 12.29 5.06 0.68
C GLN A 46 12.40 3.93 -0.35
N LEU A 47 11.30 3.59 -1.03
CA LEU A 47 11.29 2.55 -2.06
C LEU A 47 12.15 2.96 -3.26
N ARG A 48 12.04 4.22 -3.71
CA ARG A 48 12.88 4.78 -4.77
C ARG A 48 14.35 4.64 -4.43
N ASP A 49 14.77 5.15 -3.27
CA ASP A 49 16.18 5.13 -2.86
C ASP A 49 16.72 3.70 -2.72
N SER A 50 15.87 2.74 -2.33
CA SER A 50 16.29 1.35 -2.08
C SER A 50 16.33 0.48 -3.33
N TYR A 51 15.38 0.68 -4.26
CA TYR A 51 15.13 -0.26 -5.37
C TYR A 51 15.14 0.38 -6.75
N LEU A 52 14.89 1.69 -6.84
CA LEU A 52 14.73 2.43 -8.09
C LEU A 52 15.54 3.75 -8.08
N PRO A 53 16.84 3.74 -7.73
CA PRO A 53 17.63 4.98 -7.59
C PRO A 53 17.74 5.78 -8.90
N GLN A 54 17.54 5.14 -10.05
CA GLN A 54 17.52 5.76 -11.38
C GLN A 54 16.20 6.48 -11.72
N VAL A 55 15.13 6.22 -10.97
CA VAL A 55 13.82 6.83 -11.21
C VAL A 55 13.79 8.25 -10.61
N PRO A 56 13.21 9.24 -11.33
CA PRO A 56 13.04 10.59 -10.80
C PRO A 56 12.27 10.62 -9.48
N VAL A 57 12.59 11.61 -8.64
CA VAL A 57 11.83 11.85 -7.41
C VAL A 57 10.41 12.29 -7.79
N PRO A 58 9.35 11.61 -7.34
CA PRO A 58 7.99 12.07 -7.59
C PRO A 58 7.76 13.44 -6.94
N ALA A 59 7.06 14.34 -7.62
CA ALA A 59 6.74 15.66 -7.07
C ALA A 59 5.67 15.57 -5.98
N GLN A 60 4.73 14.64 -6.14
CA GLN A 60 3.66 14.38 -5.18
C GLN A 60 3.22 12.92 -5.26
N VAL A 61 2.92 12.32 -4.11
CA VAL A 61 2.23 11.04 -4.01
C VAL A 61 1.07 11.20 -3.03
N ARG A 62 -0.14 10.83 -3.45
CA ARG A 62 -1.36 11.05 -2.66
C ARG A 62 -2.38 9.93 -2.82
N TRP A 63 -3.20 9.76 -1.80
CA TRP A 63 -4.39 8.92 -1.88
C TRP A 63 -5.46 9.57 -2.76
N SER A 64 -6.23 8.76 -3.48
CA SER A 64 -7.34 9.22 -4.31
C SER A 64 -8.54 8.28 -4.18
N GLY A 65 -9.72 8.87 -3.93
CA GLY A 65 -11.01 8.17 -3.98
C GLY A 65 -11.58 8.03 -5.39
N ASP A 66 -11.08 8.82 -6.34
CA ASP A 66 -11.59 8.86 -7.71
C ASP A 66 -11.02 7.72 -8.59
N GLN A 67 -10.01 7.01 -8.08
CA GLN A 67 -9.41 5.83 -8.72
C GLN A 67 -10.29 4.58 -8.45
N ILE A 68 -11.36 4.45 -9.25
CA ILE A 68 -12.35 3.37 -9.11
C ILE A 68 -11.93 2.13 -9.89
N THR A 69 -11.36 2.32 -11.08
CA THR A 69 -10.98 1.24 -12.01
C THR A 69 -9.47 1.07 -12.10
N ARG A 70 -8.68 1.67 -11.22
CA ARG A 70 -7.22 1.55 -11.23
C ARG A 70 -6.68 1.51 -9.80
N TRP A 71 -5.61 0.75 -9.59
CA TRP A 71 -4.92 0.71 -8.30
C TRP A 71 -4.05 1.96 -8.06
N GLY A 72 -3.55 2.56 -9.14
CA GLY A 72 -2.79 3.81 -9.12
C GLY A 72 -2.81 4.51 -10.48
N SER A 73 -2.19 5.68 -10.54
CA SER A 73 -1.87 6.36 -11.79
C SER A 73 -0.70 7.33 -11.61
N CYS A 74 0.10 7.51 -12.65
CA CYS A 74 1.14 8.51 -12.75
C CYS A 74 0.84 9.54 -13.84
N THR A 75 1.11 10.82 -13.58
CA THR A 75 1.16 11.88 -14.58
C THR A 75 2.61 12.30 -14.78
N SER A 76 3.27 11.75 -15.81
CA SER A 76 4.71 11.95 -15.99
C SER A 76 5.11 13.40 -16.26
N ALA A 77 4.20 14.23 -16.79
CA ALA A 77 4.44 15.64 -17.08
C ALA A 77 4.72 16.49 -15.83
N ASP A 78 4.10 16.17 -14.69
CA ASP A 78 4.30 16.88 -13.42
C ASP A 78 4.82 15.97 -12.29
N ALA A 79 5.18 14.73 -12.62
CA ALA A 79 5.64 13.70 -11.71
C ALA A 79 4.68 13.46 -10.51
N SER A 80 3.37 13.61 -10.72
CA SER A 80 2.36 13.32 -9.71
C SER A 80 1.88 11.88 -9.78
N ILE A 81 1.75 11.24 -8.61
CA ILE A 81 1.27 9.87 -8.45
C ILE A 81 0.04 9.87 -7.56
N ARG A 82 -0.98 9.10 -7.97
CA ARG A 82 -2.20 8.89 -7.21
C ARG A 82 -2.37 7.41 -6.93
N ILE A 83 -2.69 7.07 -5.69
CA ILE A 83 -2.90 5.70 -5.23
C ILE A 83 -4.34 5.54 -4.78
N SER A 84 -5.01 4.47 -5.22
CA SER A 84 -6.41 4.25 -4.87
C SER A 84 -6.60 4.00 -3.38
N THR A 85 -7.56 4.68 -2.78
CA THR A 85 -7.96 4.47 -1.37
C THR A 85 -8.48 3.05 -1.10
N GLN A 86 -8.84 2.28 -2.14
CA GLN A 86 -9.17 0.86 -1.99
C GLN A 86 -7.99 0.04 -1.46
N LEU A 87 -6.75 0.45 -1.76
CA LEU A 87 -5.54 -0.20 -1.27
C LEU A 87 -5.27 0.07 0.21
N CYS A 88 -5.94 1.03 0.86
CA CYS A 88 -5.73 1.36 2.27
C CYS A 88 -5.95 0.16 3.21
N ALA A 89 -6.81 -0.79 2.84
CA ALA A 89 -7.09 -2.01 3.60
C ALA A 89 -6.13 -3.17 3.27
N MET A 90 -5.32 -3.03 2.22
CA MET A 90 -4.44 -4.08 1.74
C MET A 90 -3.10 -4.12 2.50
N PRO A 91 -2.39 -5.25 2.46
CA PRO A 91 -1.05 -5.35 3.05
C PRO A 91 -0.07 -4.34 2.47
N GLN A 92 0.88 -3.85 3.29
CA GLN A 92 1.86 -2.84 2.88
C GLN A 92 2.65 -3.22 1.62
N TRP A 93 3.03 -4.49 1.45
CA TRP A 93 3.77 -4.96 0.29
C TRP A 93 2.97 -4.87 -1.03
N VAL A 94 1.64 -4.85 -0.96
CA VAL A 94 0.78 -4.59 -2.12
C VAL A 94 0.84 -3.10 -2.48
N ILE A 95 0.71 -2.23 -1.48
CA ILE A 95 0.80 -0.76 -1.66
C ILE A 95 2.19 -0.39 -2.21
N ASP A 96 3.25 -0.97 -1.65
CA ASP A 96 4.63 -0.75 -2.09
C ASP A 96 4.81 -1.14 -3.57
N HIS A 97 4.24 -2.28 -3.99
CA HIS A 97 4.29 -2.70 -5.39
C HIS A 97 3.61 -1.70 -6.32
N VAL A 98 2.40 -1.23 -5.97
CA VAL A 98 1.69 -0.23 -6.78
C VAL A 98 2.47 1.09 -6.81
N LEU A 99 3.04 1.54 -5.68
CA LEU A 99 3.91 2.72 -5.66
C LEU A 99 5.09 2.60 -6.61
N MET A 100 5.79 1.45 -6.59
CA MET A 100 6.92 1.20 -7.48
C MET A 100 6.48 1.16 -8.95
N HIS A 101 5.33 0.53 -9.24
CA HIS A 101 4.73 0.51 -10.58
C HIS A 101 4.50 1.94 -11.12
N GLU A 102 3.82 2.78 -10.35
CA GLU A 102 3.57 4.17 -10.76
C GLU A 102 4.84 5.00 -10.87
N MET A 103 5.85 4.74 -10.04
CA MET A 103 7.14 5.41 -10.15
C MET A 103 7.90 5.01 -11.41
N VAL A 104 7.84 3.73 -11.84
CA VAL A 104 8.46 3.30 -13.11
C VAL A 104 7.82 4.04 -14.30
N HIS A 105 6.53 4.39 -14.22
CA HIS A 105 5.86 5.22 -15.23
C HIS A 105 6.39 6.65 -15.36
N LEU A 106 7.22 7.13 -14.43
CA LEU A 106 7.94 8.39 -14.59
C LEU A 106 9.03 8.31 -15.66
N VAL A 107 9.50 7.10 -16.00
CA VAL A 107 10.56 6.86 -17.00
C VAL A 107 10.01 6.14 -18.24
N HIS A 108 9.11 5.18 -18.04
CA HIS A 108 8.53 4.36 -19.10
C HIS A 108 7.01 4.52 -19.14
N ALA A 109 6.49 5.23 -20.15
CA ALA A 109 5.06 5.50 -20.26
C ALA A 109 4.21 4.25 -20.56
N ASP A 110 4.83 3.24 -21.16
CA ASP A 110 4.22 1.94 -21.46
C ASP A 110 4.83 0.83 -20.59
N HIS A 111 4.24 -0.36 -20.65
CA HIS A 111 4.71 -1.57 -19.97
C HIS A 111 5.70 -2.37 -20.82
N GLY A 112 6.49 -1.73 -21.69
CA GLY A 112 7.47 -2.42 -22.53
C GLY A 112 8.63 -3.07 -21.76
N THR A 113 9.60 -3.63 -22.49
CA THR A 113 10.75 -4.35 -21.90
C THR A 113 11.46 -3.54 -20.81
N GLY A 114 11.74 -2.25 -21.07
CA GLY A 114 12.42 -1.38 -20.10
C GLY A 114 11.62 -1.20 -18.79
N PHE A 115 10.30 -1.12 -18.88
CA PHE A 115 9.42 -1.08 -17.71
C PHE A 115 9.54 -2.36 -16.89
N HIS A 116 9.43 -3.52 -17.54
CA HIS A 116 9.47 -4.81 -16.85
C HIS A 116 10.84 -5.11 -16.23
N GLU A 117 11.92 -4.79 -16.92
CA GLU A 117 13.29 -4.93 -16.39
C GLU A 117 13.48 -4.07 -15.14
N LEU A 118 13.00 -2.83 -15.17
CA LEU A 118 13.12 -1.93 -14.03
C LEU A 118 12.24 -2.37 -12.84
N LEU A 119 11.00 -2.79 -13.11
CA LEU A 119 10.09 -3.27 -12.07
C LEU A 119 10.52 -4.64 -11.50
N ALA A 120 11.24 -5.47 -12.26
CA ALA A 120 11.75 -6.76 -11.79
C ALA A 120 12.78 -6.62 -10.66
N ALA A 121 13.44 -5.47 -10.52
CA ALA A 121 14.33 -5.17 -9.40
C ALA A 121 13.58 -4.98 -8.07
N CYS A 122 12.25 -4.84 -8.11
CA CYS A 122 11.41 -4.57 -6.95
C CYS A 122 11.02 -5.86 -6.21
N PRO A 123 10.96 -5.85 -4.86
CA PRO A 123 10.60 -7.02 -4.08
C PRO A 123 9.10 -7.34 -4.16
N PHE A 124 8.77 -8.63 -4.08
CA PHE A 124 7.40 -9.18 -3.96
C PHE A 124 6.47 -8.91 -5.15
N THR A 125 7.00 -8.50 -6.30
CA THR A 125 6.25 -8.13 -7.49
C THR A 125 5.24 -9.21 -7.91
N GLU A 126 5.66 -10.46 -8.07
CA GLU A 126 4.73 -11.56 -8.44
C GLU A 126 3.64 -11.81 -7.40
N ARG A 127 4.00 -11.75 -6.11
CA ARG A 127 3.05 -11.95 -5.02
C ARG A 127 2.00 -10.83 -4.97
N ALA A 128 2.42 -9.58 -5.21
CA ALA A 128 1.55 -8.42 -5.28
C ALA A 128 0.56 -8.51 -6.44
N ARG A 129 1.04 -8.90 -7.63
CA ARG A 129 0.17 -9.16 -8.78
C ARG A 129 -0.93 -10.17 -8.47
N GLY A 130 -0.56 -11.37 -8.02
CA GLY A 130 -1.53 -12.42 -7.71
C GLY A 130 -2.53 -12.03 -6.62
N PHE A 131 -2.13 -11.19 -5.66
CA PHE A 131 -3.05 -10.66 -4.65
C PHE A 131 -4.08 -9.68 -5.25
N LEU A 132 -3.61 -8.74 -6.07
CA LEU A 132 -4.47 -7.74 -6.71
C LEU A 132 -5.45 -8.38 -7.70
N GLU A 133 -5.00 -9.38 -8.46
CA GLU A 133 -5.84 -10.20 -9.34
C GLU A 133 -6.92 -10.95 -8.54
N GLY A 134 -6.52 -11.66 -7.48
CA GLY A 134 -7.46 -12.39 -6.63
C GLY A 134 -8.49 -11.47 -5.96
N TRP A 135 -8.06 -10.28 -5.51
CA TRP A 135 -8.96 -9.26 -4.97
C TRP A 135 -9.95 -8.75 -6.02
N ALA A 136 -9.44 -8.39 -7.21
CA ALA A 136 -10.24 -7.91 -8.33
C ALA A 136 -11.34 -8.91 -8.74
N MET A 137 -11.00 -10.21 -8.80
CA MET A 137 -11.95 -11.29 -9.08
C MET A 137 -13.03 -11.42 -7.99
N ALA A 138 -12.65 -11.26 -6.72
CA ALA A 138 -13.58 -11.40 -5.60
C ALA A 138 -14.58 -10.23 -5.48
N THR A 139 -14.23 -9.05 -6.00
CA THR A 139 -15.04 -7.83 -5.85
C THR A 139 -15.87 -7.45 -7.09
N SER A 140 -15.90 -8.26 -8.15
CA SER A 140 -16.69 -8.04 -9.39
C SER A 140 -16.50 -6.68 -10.07
N THR A 141 -15.34 -6.04 -9.89
CA THR A 141 -14.90 -4.88 -10.67
C THR A 141 -13.40 -5.01 -10.76
N PRO A 142 -12.86 -5.59 -11.86
CA PRO A 142 -11.44 -5.58 -12.07
C PRO A 142 -11.03 -4.14 -12.44
N PRO A 143 -10.15 -3.51 -11.66
CA PRO A 143 -9.49 -2.31 -12.15
C PRO A 143 -8.60 -2.67 -13.34
N ASP A 144 -8.77 -1.92 -14.41
CA ASP A 144 -7.96 -2.01 -15.62
C ASP A 144 -6.53 -1.59 -15.28
N GLY A 145 -5.66 -2.58 -15.19
CA GLY A 145 -4.35 -2.51 -14.58
C GLY A 145 -3.88 -3.89 -14.12
N GLY A 146 -4.83 -4.83 -13.94
CA GLY A 146 -4.55 -6.27 -13.89
C GLY A 146 -4.34 -6.92 -15.26
N GLN A 147 -4.64 -6.22 -16.36
CA GLN A 147 -4.56 -6.76 -17.73
C GLN A 147 -3.14 -6.61 -18.32
N ASP A 148 -2.43 -5.53 -17.97
CA ASP A 148 -1.06 -5.23 -18.46
C ASP A 148 0.06 -5.85 -17.61
N LEU A 149 -0.30 -6.77 -16.71
CA LEU A 149 0.64 -7.49 -15.83
C LEU A 149 0.90 -8.94 -16.28
N LEU A 150 0.30 -9.35 -17.41
CA LEU A 150 0.59 -10.60 -18.09
C LEU A 150 1.78 -10.42 -19.05
N PRO A 151 2.69 -11.40 -19.19
CA PRO A 151 3.73 -11.31 -20.21
C PRO A 151 3.09 -11.39 -21.61
N GLY A 152 3.06 -10.26 -22.33
CA GLY A 152 2.67 -10.22 -23.75
C GLY A 152 1.69 -9.14 -24.21
N SER A 153 1.62 -7.98 -23.55
CA SER A 153 0.89 -6.80 -24.05
C SER A 153 1.83 -5.68 -24.44
#